data_AF-A0A924SER9-F1
#
_entry.id   AF-A0A924SER9-F1
#
_cell.length_a   1.000
_cell.length_b   1.000
_cell.length_c   1.000
_cell.angle_alpha   90.00
_cell.angle_beta   90.00
_cell.angle_gamma   90.00
#
_symmetry.space_group_name_H-M   'P 1'
#
loop_
_entity.id
_entity.type
_entity.pdbx_description
1 polymer ?
#
loop_
_entity_poly.entity_id
_entity_poly.type
_entity_poly.pdbx_seq_one_letter_code
_entity_poly.pdbx_strand_id
1 'polypeptide(L)'
;MRFRFPLSCLAIPALEIACGGGIETTTPPVVKITPVVTTVSIAFGQSELEIGSTLPATLDVRDQSGLALTGRTATWTSSAPAIAAVDAAGTVTAVAVGTATITGTVEGKSGSFALVMILPRVSTVTIALPGAIVAGQSSALVATLKDKNGTALTGRVVAWTSSDTRIATIDASGLLSALAAGTTTVTARSEGIAGLATVVVSPPVGTTPPTITSITPAVLVPGVTATITGANFVTGPGNTTVKVAGVAATVTAATATQLVVTLPATGLPCASTQPVAVDVFTLAGTATAKQTLTVATTRTLAVGASLLVTSTGNLACNELSAPGTYVVSVFNAATNRSASAGIELKGAGPIVSASRLAPGDATRSITVLSAPPVRPVAMDPAIRATAHEHLQRLEHDLQLIHDLRPLVRNRRSAASTAFSPGSRTSSLAPVPLVVGSTAKINFNYNTCTTPASPVITARVVYVGPRTIVLEDSASALAGKIDADMIALAQEFETVSYPLLLNFGNPLVWDDSTDKNGRIIMMFTPKVNAAGSNLLGFVQSCDLYRPTDYPQVNASNQAEIFYARVVSDTSPTSTSLDGRPQWRRTMPSSLIHEA
;
A
#
# COMPACT_ATOMS: atom_id res chain seq x y z
N MET A 1 16.40 -23.86 -48.00
CA MET A 1 16.73 -22.45 -48.24
C MET A 1 18.23 -22.34 -48.49
N ARG A 2 18.60 -21.92 -49.69
CA ARG A 2 19.98 -21.68 -50.15
C ARG A 2 20.46 -20.34 -49.57
N PHE A 3 21.74 -20.24 -49.20
CA PHE A 3 22.62 -19.19 -49.72
C PHE A 3 24.10 -19.65 -49.61
N ARG A 4 24.69 -19.86 -50.78
CA ARG A 4 26.13 -19.97 -51.08
C ARG A 4 26.51 -18.67 -51.80
N PHE A 5 27.83 -18.43 -51.93
CA PHE A 5 28.59 -17.62 -52.91
C PHE A 5 29.52 -16.55 -52.31
N PRO A 6 30.66 -16.22 -52.97
CA PRO A 6 31.99 -16.71 -52.57
C PRO A 6 33.04 -15.57 -52.52
N LEU A 7 34.33 -15.89 -52.38
CA LEU A 7 35.41 -15.00 -52.83
C LEU A 7 36.09 -15.57 -54.09
N SER A 8 36.12 -14.74 -55.12
CA SER A 8 36.72 -14.96 -56.43
C SER A 8 38.22 -14.67 -56.42
N CYS A 9 39.00 -15.53 -57.09
CA CYS A 9 40.30 -15.19 -57.63
C CYS A 9 40.16 -14.11 -58.71
N LEU A 10 41.05 -13.11 -58.71
CA LEU A 10 41.41 -12.34 -59.90
C LEU A 10 42.93 -12.44 -60.08
N ALA A 11 43.32 -13.02 -61.21
CA ALA A 11 44.69 -13.01 -61.71
C ALA A 11 44.82 -11.91 -62.77
N ILE A 12 45.91 -11.15 -62.75
CA ILE A 12 46.49 -10.51 -63.95
C ILE A 12 48.02 -10.71 -63.90
N PRO A 13 48.61 -11.40 -64.88
CA PRO A 13 50.05 -11.49 -65.11
C PRO A 13 50.49 -10.50 -66.20
N ALA A 14 51.81 -10.27 -66.30
CA ALA A 14 52.61 -9.64 -67.37
C ALA A 14 53.57 -8.62 -66.72
N LEU A 15 54.85 -8.50 -67.07
CA LEU A 15 55.71 -9.11 -68.07
C LEU A 15 57.10 -8.53 -67.74
N GLU A 16 58.16 -9.33 -67.80
CA GLU A 16 59.36 -9.07 -68.62
C GLU A 16 60.57 -9.86 -68.14
N ILE A 17 61.36 -10.17 -69.15
CA ILE A 17 62.48 -11.09 -69.25
C ILE A 17 63.78 -10.27 -69.22
N ALA A 18 64.83 -10.93 -68.72
CA ALA A 18 66.24 -10.81 -69.10
C ALA A 18 67.20 -9.95 -68.26
N CYS A 19 68.23 -10.71 -67.85
CA CYS A 19 69.67 -10.41 -67.86
C CYS A 19 70.24 -9.31 -66.97
N GLY A 20 71.08 -9.78 -66.04
CA GLY A 20 72.47 -9.31 -65.99
C GLY A 20 72.82 -8.50 -64.75
N GLY A 21 73.63 -9.11 -63.89
CA GLY A 21 74.32 -8.39 -62.82
C GLY A 21 74.27 -9.15 -61.51
N GLY A 22 75.31 -9.94 -61.25
CA GLY A 22 75.55 -10.51 -59.94
C GLY A 22 75.67 -9.40 -58.90
N ILE A 23 74.73 -9.39 -57.97
CA ILE A 23 74.93 -8.81 -56.65
C ILE A 23 74.63 -9.96 -55.72
N GLU A 24 75.65 -10.40 -54.99
CA GLU A 24 75.51 -11.37 -53.91
C GLU A 24 74.50 -10.81 -52.91
N THR A 25 73.23 -11.16 -53.08
CA THR A 25 72.22 -11.03 -52.04
C THR A 25 72.51 -12.13 -51.05
N THR A 26 73.38 -11.83 -50.08
CA THR A 26 73.41 -12.55 -48.83
C THR A 26 71.97 -12.50 -48.30
N THR A 27 71.22 -13.59 -48.47
CA THR A 27 69.95 -13.76 -47.78
C THR A 27 70.26 -13.51 -46.31
N PRO A 28 69.62 -12.52 -45.65
CA PRO A 28 69.85 -12.32 -44.23
C PRO A 28 69.61 -13.67 -43.57
N PRO A 29 70.50 -14.12 -42.67
CA PRO A 29 70.40 -15.43 -42.09
C PRO A 29 68.97 -15.61 -41.58
N VAL A 30 68.28 -16.63 -42.07
CA VAL A 30 67.00 -17.03 -41.48
C VAL A 30 67.36 -17.47 -40.07
N VAL A 31 67.25 -16.54 -39.12
CA VAL A 31 67.44 -16.82 -37.71
C VAL A 31 66.34 -17.81 -37.37
N LYS A 32 66.70 -19.09 -37.29
CA LYS A 32 65.80 -20.14 -36.86
C LYS A 32 65.50 -19.92 -35.38
N ILE A 33 64.52 -19.05 -35.12
CA ILE A 33 64.10 -18.75 -33.76
C ILE A 33 63.47 -20.03 -33.23
N THR A 34 64.09 -20.62 -32.21
CA THR A 34 63.52 -21.80 -31.56
C THR A 34 62.26 -21.36 -30.82
N PRO A 35 61.10 -22.02 -31.03
CA PRO A 35 59.86 -21.66 -30.34
C PRO A 35 59.97 -22.01 -28.84
N VAL A 36 59.96 -21.00 -27.99
CA VAL A 36 60.07 -21.12 -26.53
C VAL A 36 58.70 -20.85 -25.90
N VAL A 37 58.32 -21.66 -24.91
CA VAL A 37 57.06 -21.46 -24.17
C VAL A 37 57.07 -20.10 -23.50
N THR A 38 56.09 -19.28 -23.85
CA THR A 38 55.92 -17.93 -23.28
C THR A 38 54.70 -17.86 -22.38
N THR A 39 53.59 -18.45 -22.81
CA THR A 39 52.34 -18.47 -22.03
C THR A 39 51.80 -19.88 -21.89
N VAL A 40 51.28 -20.18 -20.70
CA VAL A 40 50.53 -21.40 -20.40
C VAL A 40 49.20 -20.97 -19.80
N SER A 41 48.09 -21.44 -20.36
CA SER A 41 46.76 -21.19 -19.83
C SER A 41 45.99 -22.50 -19.68
N ILE A 42 45.11 -22.53 -18.69
CA ILE A 42 44.38 -23.73 -18.27
C ILE A 42 42.89 -23.38 -18.24
N ALA A 43 42.05 -24.26 -18.76
CA ALA A 43 40.61 -24.16 -18.63
C ALA A 43 39.99 -25.53 -18.32
N PHE A 44 38.82 -25.50 -17.70
CA PHE A 44 38.04 -26.70 -17.35
C PHE A 44 36.63 -26.69 -17.96
N GLY A 45 36.24 -25.59 -18.60
CA GLY A 45 34.89 -25.38 -19.16
C GLY A 45 33.81 -25.09 -18.11
N GLN A 46 34.12 -25.23 -16.82
CA GLN A 46 33.25 -24.96 -15.68
C GLN A 46 34.11 -24.60 -14.47
N SER A 47 33.52 -23.85 -13.52
CA SER A 47 34.18 -23.39 -12.30
C SER A 47 33.83 -24.23 -11.07
N GLU A 48 32.83 -25.12 -11.18
CA GLU A 48 32.37 -26.00 -10.11
C GLU A 48 32.47 -27.47 -10.53
N LEU A 49 32.73 -28.35 -9.56
CA LEU A 49 32.74 -29.80 -9.76
C LEU A 49 32.13 -30.51 -8.54
N GLU A 50 31.20 -31.45 -8.78
CA GLU A 50 30.58 -32.24 -7.72
C GLU A 50 31.54 -33.32 -7.20
N ILE A 51 31.61 -33.52 -5.89
CA ILE A 51 32.42 -34.57 -5.25
C ILE A 51 32.17 -35.94 -5.90
N GLY A 52 33.25 -36.68 -6.14
CA GLY A 52 33.23 -37.98 -6.83
C GLY A 52 33.24 -37.89 -8.35
N SER A 53 33.08 -36.69 -8.93
CA SER A 53 33.24 -36.46 -10.37
C SER A 53 34.70 -36.22 -10.74
N THR A 54 35.02 -36.48 -12.01
CA THR A 54 36.32 -36.14 -12.61
C THR A 54 36.15 -35.16 -13.75
N LEU A 55 37.16 -34.33 -13.98
CA LEU A 55 37.16 -33.32 -15.03
C LEU A 55 38.57 -33.13 -15.61
N PRO A 56 38.78 -33.37 -16.91
CA PRO A 56 40.08 -33.13 -17.54
C PRO A 56 40.34 -31.63 -17.74
N ALA A 57 41.59 -31.21 -17.51
CA ALA A 57 42.04 -29.88 -17.86
C ALA A 57 42.29 -29.75 -19.38
N THR A 58 41.93 -28.60 -19.96
CA THR A 58 42.43 -28.18 -21.26
C THR A 58 43.61 -27.24 -21.09
N LEU A 59 44.69 -27.52 -21.83
CA LEU A 59 45.95 -26.79 -21.75
C LEU A 59 46.20 -26.08 -23.07
N ASP A 60 46.48 -24.78 -23.01
CA ASP A 60 46.88 -23.97 -24.17
C ASP A 60 48.26 -23.35 -23.92
N VAL A 61 49.23 -23.76 -24.74
CA VAL A 61 50.64 -23.39 -24.64
C VAL A 61 51.01 -22.59 -25.88
N ARG A 62 51.55 -21.38 -25.71
CA ARG A 62 51.91 -20.49 -26.83
C ARG A 62 53.37 -20.06 -26.76
N ASP A 63 53.97 -19.88 -27.93
CA ASP A 63 55.33 -19.36 -28.07
C ASP A 63 55.40 -17.83 -28.00
N GLN A 64 56.61 -17.28 -28.17
CA GLN A 64 56.87 -15.83 -28.14
C GLN A 64 56.12 -15.02 -29.23
N SER A 65 55.61 -15.70 -30.25
CA SER A 65 54.84 -15.11 -31.35
C SER A 65 53.33 -15.33 -31.22
N GLY A 66 52.88 -16.02 -30.16
CA GLY A 66 51.48 -16.37 -29.94
C GLY A 66 50.99 -17.61 -30.70
N LEU A 67 51.89 -18.40 -31.30
CA LEU A 67 51.54 -19.64 -31.99
C LEU A 67 51.39 -20.79 -30.99
N ALA A 68 50.41 -21.68 -31.24
CA ALA A 68 50.18 -22.85 -30.40
C ALA A 68 51.33 -23.85 -30.50
N LEU A 69 51.78 -24.34 -29.35
CA LEU A 69 52.78 -25.39 -29.24
C LEU A 69 52.12 -26.72 -28.87
N THR A 70 52.28 -27.72 -29.73
CA THR A 70 51.74 -29.09 -29.52
C THR A 70 52.82 -30.05 -29.02
N GLY A 71 52.41 -31.14 -28.35
CA GLY A 71 53.32 -32.20 -27.90
C GLY A 71 54.18 -31.84 -26.68
N ARG A 72 53.91 -30.71 -26.02
CA ARG A 72 54.56 -30.33 -24.76
C ARG A 72 53.82 -31.00 -23.59
N THR A 73 54.56 -31.53 -22.63
CA THR A 73 54.00 -32.17 -21.43
C THR A 73 53.94 -31.17 -20.28
N ALA A 74 52.83 -31.17 -19.54
CA ALA A 74 52.67 -30.37 -18.33
C ALA A 74 52.93 -31.19 -17.07
N THR A 75 53.48 -30.53 -16.06
CA THR A 75 53.50 -31.02 -14.67
C THR A 75 52.37 -30.37 -13.90
N TRP A 76 51.55 -31.19 -13.25
CA TRP A 76 50.33 -30.73 -12.58
C TRP A 76 50.49 -30.72 -11.06
N THR A 77 49.95 -29.69 -10.43
CA THR A 77 49.92 -29.55 -8.98
C THR A 77 48.57 -29.00 -8.54
N SER A 78 48.15 -29.38 -7.34
CA SER A 78 46.96 -28.82 -6.69
C SER A 78 47.39 -28.13 -5.41
N SER A 79 46.87 -26.94 -5.16
CA SER A 79 47.09 -26.22 -3.90
C SER A 79 46.49 -26.93 -2.69
N ALA A 80 45.50 -27.82 -2.90
CA ALA A 80 44.83 -28.57 -1.85
C ALA A 80 44.42 -29.97 -2.36
N PRO A 81 45.36 -30.94 -2.44
CA PRO A 81 45.09 -32.28 -2.99
C PRO A 81 43.99 -33.06 -2.25
N ALA A 82 43.78 -32.77 -0.96
CA ALA A 82 42.70 -33.36 -0.17
C ALA A 82 41.30 -32.82 -0.51
N ILE A 83 41.21 -31.68 -1.21
CA ILE A 83 39.97 -31.07 -1.71
C ILE A 83 39.78 -31.45 -3.17
N ALA A 84 40.82 -31.27 -4.00
CA ALA A 84 40.83 -31.66 -5.40
C ALA A 84 42.19 -32.26 -5.77
N ALA A 85 42.20 -33.55 -6.11
CA ALA A 85 43.39 -34.25 -6.56
C ALA A 85 43.52 -34.09 -8.08
N VAL A 86 44.73 -33.88 -8.59
CA VAL A 86 45.02 -33.85 -10.04
C VAL A 86 46.04 -34.93 -10.37
N ASP A 87 45.78 -35.72 -11.41
CA ASP A 87 46.69 -36.76 -11.86
C ASP A 87 47.75 -36.24 -12.85
N ALA A 88 48.66 -37.13 -13.28
CA ALA A 88 49.71 -36.78 -14.24
C ALA A 88 49.18 -36.41 -15.63
N ALA A 89 47.96 -36.82 -15.99
CA ALA A 89 47.31 -36.47 -17.25
C ALA A 89 46.58 -35.12 -17.18
N GLY A 90 46.48 -34.50 -15.99
CA GLY A 90 45.72 -33.26 -15.79
C GLY A 90 44.24 -33.49 -15.54
N THR A 91 43.82 -34.71 -15.18
CA THR A 91 42.45 -34.99 -14.76
C THR A 91 42.29 -34.68 -13.28
N VAL A 92 41.33 -33.80 -12.96
CA VAL A 92 41.02 -33.41 -11.59
C VAL A 92 39.88 -34.27 -11.06
N THR A 93 40.04 -34.83 -9.86
CA THR A 93 39.02 -35.57 -9.11
C THR A 93 38.60 -34.74 -7.90
N ALA A 94 37.30 -34.49 -7.77
CA ALA A 94 36.73 -33.78 -6.61
C ALA A 94 36.66 -34.72 -5.39
N VAL A 95 37.38 -34.39 -4.32
CA VAL A 95 37.52 -35.26 -3.13
C VAL A 95 36.68 -34.73 -1.95
N ALA A 96 36.75 -33.44 -1.65
CA ALA A 96 36.03 -32.81 -0.55
C ALA A 96 35.55 -31.41 -0.92
N VAL A 97 34.58 -30.85 -0.16
CA VAL A 97 34.06 -29.50 -0.39
C VAL A 97 35.14 -28.46 -0.13
N GLY A 98 35.25 -27.47 -1.01
CA GLY A 98 36.19 -26.36 -0.84
C GLY A 98 36.71 -25.84 -2.17
N THR A 99 37.72 -24.97 -2.13
CA THR A 99 38.34 -24.41 -3.32
C THR A 99 39.78 -24.90 -3.44
N ALA A 100 40.18 -25.33 -4.62
CA ALA A 100 41.55 -25.71 -4.93
C ALA A 100 42.00 -25.03 -6.22
N THR A 101 43.23 -24.52 -6.23
CA THR A 101 43.86 -23.98 -7.44
C THR A 101 44.69 -25.09 -8.08
N ILE A 102 44.39 -25.39 -9.34
CA ILE A 102 45.12 -26.36 -10.15
C ILE A 102 46.10 -25.60 -11.03
N THR A 103 47.37 -25.98 -10.95
CA THR A 103 48.49 -25.34 -11.65
C THR A 103 49.16 -26.36 -12.56
N GLY A 104 49.23 -26.02 -13.84
CA GLY A 104 49.92 -26.77 -14.89
C GLY A 104 51.16 -26.01 -15.33
N THR A 105 52.32 -26.65 -15.26
CA THR A 105 53.61 -26.04 -15.58
C THR A 105 54.28 -26.76 -16.75
N VAL A 106 54.63 -25.99 -17.79
CA VAL A 106 55.35 -26.46 -18.99
C VAL A 106 56.61 -25.63 -19.13
N GLU A 107 57.78 -26.28 -19.11
CA GLU A 107 59.09 -25.62 -19.32
C GLU A 107 59.31 -24.37 -18.44
N GLY A 108 58.87 -24.43 -17.18
CA GLY A 108 59.03 -23.34 -16.21
C GLY A 108 58.02 -22.19 -16.32
N LYS A 109 57.04 -22.29 -17.24
CA LYS A 109 55.88 -21.38 -17.31
C LYS A 109 54.63 -22.07 -16.79
N SER A 110 53.80 -21.35 -16.05
CA SER A 110 52.64 -21.92 -15.37
C SER A 110 51.36 -21.18 -15.73
N GLY A 111 50.28 -21.94 -15.91
CA GLY A 111 48.90 -21.45 -15.85
C GLY A 111 48.27 -21.90 -14.54
N SER A 112 47.20 -21.26 -14.09
CA SER A 112 46.45 -21.70 -12.90
C SER A 112 44.97 -21.42 -13.04
N PHE A 113 44.14 -22.29 -12.48
CA PHE A 113 42.68 -22.15 -12.47
C PHE A 113 42.13 -22.59 -11.11
N ALA A 114 41.27 -21.77 -10.50
CA ALA A 114 40.60 -22.10 -9.25
C ALA A 114 39.29 -22.83 -9.52
N LEU A 115 39.14 -24.04 -8.98
CA LEU A 115 37.89 -24.82 -9.03
C LEU A 115 37.26 -24.89 -7.65
N VAL A 116 35.93 -24.81 -7.61
CA VAL A 116 35.13 -24.99 -6.40
C VAL A 116 34.50 -26.39 -6.39
N MET A 117 34.83 -27.19 -5.40
CA MET A 117 34.27 -28.51 -5.18
C MET A 117 33.00 -28.40 -4.32
N ILE A 118 31.91 -28.97 -4.81
CA ILE A 118 30.59 -28.89 -4.16
C ILE A 118 30.01 -30.28 -3.89
N LEU A 119 29.01 -30.36 -3.02
CA LEU A 119 28.25 -31.60 -2.81
C LEU A 119 27.40 -31.93 -4.05
N PRO A 120 27.14 -33.22 -4.35
CA PRO A 120 26.19 -33.61 -5.39
C PRO A 120 24.81 -33.02 -5.16
N ARG A 121 24.17 -32.47 -6.19
CA ARG A 121 22.83 -31.84 -6.05
C ARG A 121 21.72 -32.90 -5.99
N VAL A 122 20.64 -32.59 -5.27
CA VAL A 122 19.43 -33.42 -5.28
C VAL A 122 18.82 -33.37 -6.69
N SER A 123 18.58 -34.53 -7.29
CA SER A 123 17.90 -34.67 -8.58
C SER A 123 16.50 -35.27 -8.46
N THR A 124 16.27 -36.13 -7.46
CA THR A 124 14.95 -36.73 -7.22
C THR A 124 14.66 -36.82 -5.72
N VAL A 125 13.38 -36.71 -5.38
CA VAL A 125 12.86 -36.90 -4.02
C VAL A 125 11.66 -37.85 -4.11
N THR A 126 11.69 -38.94 -3.34
CA THR A 126 10.57 -39.88 -3.22
C THR A 126 10.14 -40.01 -1.78
N ILE A 127 8.85 -40.24 -1.53
CA ILE A 127 8.28 -40.41 -0.19
C ILE A 127 7.79 -41.85 -0.07
N ALA A 128 8.22 -42.56 0.96
CA ALA A 128 7.70 -43.89 1.29
C ALA A 128 6.50 -43.75 2.26
N LEU A 129 5.38 -44.39 1.92
CA LEU A 129 4.20 -44.41 2.78
C LEU A 129 4.14 -45.68 3.63
N PRO A 130 3.89 -45.54 4.95
CA PRO A 130 3.69 -46.66 5.84
C PRO A 130 2.26 -47.20 5.68
N GLY A 131 2.06 -48.19 4.82
CA GLY A 131 0.83 -48.99 4.73
C GLY A 131 -0.49 -48.24 4.93
N ALA A 132 -1.38 -48.77 5.78
CA ALA A 132 -2.65 -48.15 6.12
C ALA A 132 -2.49 -47.10 7.23
N ILE A 133 -3.00 -45.89 7.00
CA ILE A 133 -3.03 -44.79 7.97
C ILE A 133 -4.46 -44.62 8.46
N VAL A 134 -4.66 -44.61 9.78
CA VAL A 134 -5.98 -44.47 10.43
C VAL A 134 -6.04 -43.13 11.14
N ALA A 135 -7.18 -42.45 11.07
CA ALA A 135 -7.37 -41.17 11.76
C ALA A 135 -7.17 -41.30 13.28
N GLY A 136 -6.53 -40.30 13.88
CA GLY A 136 -6.14 -40.27 15.29
C GLY A 136 -4.78 -40.89 15.57
N GLN A 137 -4.11 -41.47 14.57
CA GLN A 137 -2.76 -42.03 14.69
C GLN A 137 -1.71 -41.13 14.03
N SER A 138 -0.45 -41.30 14.44
CA SER A 138 0.71 -40.67 13.81
C SER A 138 1.56 -41.71 13.09
N SER A 139 2.24 -41.29 12.02
CA SER A 139 3.12 -42.15 11.24
C SER A 139 4.31 -41.39 10.70
N ALA A 140 5.51 -41.97 10.80
CA ALA A 140 6.72 -41.35 10.28
C ALA A 140 6.82 -41.57 8.76
N LEU A 141 6.96 -40.49 8.00
CA LEU A 141 7.26 -40.54 6.57
C LEU A 141 8.76 -40.33 6.35
N VAL A 142 9.31 -41.13 5.43
CA VAL A 142 10.73 -41.03 5.05
C VAL A 142 10.82 -40.54 3.61
N ALA A 143 11.55 -39.44 3.41
CA ALA A 143 11.93 -38.97 2.09
C ALA A 143 13.30 -39.54 1.71
N THR A 144 13.40 -40.16 0.54
CA THR A 144 14.68 -40.60 -0.05
C THR A 144 15.08 -39.61 -1.13
N LEU A 145 16.27 -39.02 -0.99
CA LEU A 145 16.83 -38.07 -1.92
C LEU A 145 17.92 -38.76 -2.73
N LYS A 146 17.94 -38.56 -4.05
CA LYS A 146 18.99 -39.11 -4.91
C LYS A 146 19.57 -38.07 -5.85
N ASP A 147 20.86 -38.20 -6.17
CA ASP A 147 21.52 -37.42 -7.21
C ASP A 147 21.11 -37.87 -8.63
N LYS A 148 21.67 -37.24 -9.66
CA LYS A 148 21.41 -37.55 -11.08
C LYS A 148 21.82 -38.99 -11.48
N ASN A 149 22.70 -39.61 -10.70
CA ASN A 149 23.19 -40.98 -10.92
C ASN A 149 22.39 -42.02 -10.11
N GLY A 150 21.40 -41.59 -9.31
CA GLY A 150 20.58 -42.47 -8.48
C GLY A 150 21.19 -42.83 -7.13
N THR A 151 22.33 -42.24 -6.76
CA THR A 151 22.96 -42.42 -5.45
C THR A 151 22.17 -41.69 -4.37
N ALA A 152 21.92 -42.35 -3.23
CA ALA A 152 21.21 -41.76 -2.11
C ALA A 152 22.04 -40.65 -1.44
N LEU A 153 21.40 -39.50 -1.17
CA LEU A 153 22.01 -38.34 -0.51
C LEU A 153 21.49 -38.23 0.93
N THR A 154 22.39 -38.05 1.89
CA THR A 154 22.09 -37.89 3.31
C THR A 154 22.46 -36.49 3.81
N GLY A 155 22.00 -36.13 5.01
CA GLY A 155 22.32 -34.84 5.64
C GLY A 155 21.66 -33.62 4.98
N ARG A 156 20.66 -33.83 4.12
CA ARG A 156 19.91 -32.76 3.45
C ARG A 156 18.66 -32.39 4.23
N VAL A 157 18.36 -31.10 4.26
CA VAL A 157 17.11 -30.59 4.83
C VAL A 157 15.95 -30.91 3.89
N VAL A 158 14.85 -31.39 4.45
CA VAL A 158 13.60 -31.67 3.73
C VAL A 158 12.50 -30.81 4.33
N ALA A 159 11.85 -30.00 3.51
CA ALA A 159 10.67 -29.23 3.88
C ALA A 159 9.41 -30.05 3.55
N TRP A 160 8.53 -30.21 4.53
CA TRP A 160 7.29 -30.99 4.40
C TRP A 160 6.06 -30.07 4.37
N THR A 161 5.08 -30.42 3.56
CA THR A 161 3.77 -29.74 3.54
C THR A 161 2.65 -30.75 3.23
N SER A 162 1.44 -30.50 3.75
CA SER A 162 0.21 -31.23 3.39
C SER A 162 -0.74 -30.29 2.64
N SER A 163 -1.37 -30.76 1.57
CA SER A 163 -2.33 -29.97 0.79
C SER A 163 -3.64 -29.72 1.54
N ASP A 164 -4.03 -30.65 2.43
CA ASP A 164 -5.20 -30.52 3.29
C ASP A 164 -4.84 -30.87 4.73
N THR A 165 -4.55 -29.83 5.52
CA THR A 165 -4.22 -29.93 6.95
C THR A 165 -5.42 -30.28 7.82
N ARG A 166 -6.62 -30.43 7.23
CA ARG A 166 -7.81 -30.95 7.93
C ARG A 166 -7.84 -32.48 7.93
N ILE A 167 -7.18 -33.12 6.96
CA ILE A 167 -7.09 -34.58 6.83
C ILE A 167 -5.83 -35.10 7.52
N ALA A 168 -4.68 -34.48 7.24
CA ALA A 168 -3.43 -34.81 7.93
C ALA A 168 -2.47 -33.62 7.97
N THR A 169 -1.77 -33.46 9.09
CA THR A 169 -0.65 -32.53 9.24
C THR A 169 0.67 -33.29 9.23
N ILE A 170 1.76 -32.63 8.87
CA ILE A 170 3.11 -33.19 8.92
C ILE A 170 4.06 -32.15 9.49
N ASP A 171 4.94 -32.56 10.40
CA ASP A 171 5.92 -31.67 11.00
C ASP A 171 7.25 -31.65 10.22
N ALA A 172 8.20 -30.83 10.70
CA ALA A 172 9.51 -30.69 10.07
C ALA A 172 10.37 -31.97 10.12
N SER A 173 10.06 -32.90 11.02
CA SER A 173 10.75 -34.20 11.13
C SER A 173 10.17 -35.26 10.19
N GLY A 174 9.06 -34.97 9.52
CA GLY A 174 8.33 -35.93 8.68
C GLY A 174 7.33 -36.78 9.47
N LEU A 175 7.00 -36.43 10.71
CA LEU A 175 5.96 -37.11 11.48
C LEU A 175 4.58 -36.61 11.02
N LEU A 176 3.85 -37.49 10.33
CA LEU A 176 2.48 -37.26 9.91
C LEU A 176 1.52 -37.53 11.07
N SER A 177 0.56 -36.64 11.30
CA SER A 177 -0.56 -36.85 12.23
C SER A 177 -1.86 -36.87 11.44
N ALA A 178 -2.56 -38.01 11.44
CA ALA A 178 -3.81 -38.21 10.72
C ALA A 178 -4.98 -37.70 11.56
N LEU A 179 -5.73 -36.73 11.04
CA LEU A 179 -6.76 -36.00 11.79
C LEU A 179 -8.18 -36.45 11.46
N ALA A 180 -8.48 -36.73 10.19
CA ALA A 180 -9.79 -37.15 9.75
C ALA A 180 -9.68 -38.08 8.54
N ALA A 181 -10.65 -38.97 8.38
CA ALA A 181 -10.74 -39.81 7.19
C ALA A 181 -10.85 -38.97 5.90
N GLY A 182 -10.11 -39.35 4.88
CA GLY A 182 -10.03 -38.63 3.61
C GLY A 182 -8.71 -38.85 2.89
N THR A 183 -8.50 -38.12 1.79
CA THR A 183 -7.27 -38.18 0.99
C THR A 183 -6.61 -36.81 0.91
N THR A 184 -5.30 -36.73 1.17
CA THR A 184 -4.49 -35.51 1.04
C THR A 184 -3.16 -35.81 0.36
N THR A 185 -2.54 -34.81 -0.27
CA THR A 185 -1.20 -34.94 -0.86
C THR A 185 -0.17 -34.36 0.09
N VAL A 186 0.85 -35.15 0.40
CA VAL A 186 2.04 -34.69 1.14
C VAL A 186 3.17 -34.43 0.16
N THR A 187 3.83 -33.29 0.34
CA THR A 187 4.99 -32.86 -0.46
C THR A 187 6.23 -32.80 0.42
N ALA A 188 7.31 -33.41 -0.04
CA ALA A 188 8.66 -33.29 0.51
C ALA A 188 9.51 -32.50 -0.49
N ARG A 189 10.16 -31.42 -0.06
CA ARG A 189 10.99 -30.57 -0.93
C ARG A 189 12.40 -30.44 -0.38
N SER A 190 13.40 -30.62 -1.23
CA SER A 190 14.81 -30.38 -0.90
C SER A 190 15.54 -29.79 -2.09
N GLU A 191 16.32 -28.73 -1.88
CA GLU A 191 17.07 -28.01 -2.92
C GLU A 191 16.23 -27.59 -4.14
N GLY A 192 14.94 -27.31 -3.93
CA GLY A 192 14.01 -26.91 -4.99
C GLY A 192 13.35 -28.08 -5.73
N ILE A 193 13.75 -29.33 -5.47
CA ILE A 193 13.14 -30.53 -6.03
C ILE A 193 12.05 -31.05 -5.09
N ALA A 194 10.90 -31.41 -5.64
CA ALA A 194 9.75 -31.89 -4.88
C ALA A 194 9.45 -33.37 -5.19
N GLY A 195 9.11 -34.12 -4.14
CA GLY A 195 8.47 -35.43 -4.21
C GLY A 195 7.05 -35.33 -3.64
N LEU A 196 6.11 -36.06 -4.24
CA LEU A 196 4.69 -36.06 -3.85
C LEU A 196 4.27 -37.47 -3.43
N ALA A 197 3.40 -37.57 -2.41
CA ALA A 197 2.73 -38.81 -2.03
C ALA A 197 1.27 -38.55 -1.69
N THR A 198 0.38 -39.36 -2.25
CA THR A 198 -1.05 -39.35 -1.93
C THR A 198 -1.28 -40.17 -0.67
N VAL A 199 -1.62 -39.51 0.43
CA VAL A 199 -1.96 -40.12 1.72
C VAL A 199 -3.46 -40.35 1.78
N VAL A 200 -3.86 -41.61 2.00
CA VAL A 200 -5.25 -42.00 2.25
C VAL A 200 -5.38 -42.34 3.74
N VAL A 201 -6.24 -41.60 4.44
CA VAL A 201 -6.56 -41.81 5.84
C VAL A 201 -7.91 -42.51 5.94
N SER A 202 -7.92 -43.68 6.57
CA SER A 202 -9.15 -44.43 6.84
C SER A 202 -9.79 -44.00 8.17
N PRO A 203 -11.13 -44.07 8.28
CA PRO A 203 -11.81 -43.82 9.56
C PRO A 203 -11.49 -44.95 10.57
N PRO A 204 -11.55 -44.66 11.89
CA PRO A 204 -11.53 -45.72 12.89
C PRO A 204 -12.71 -46.68 12.70
N VAL A 205 -12.49 -47.97 12.97
CA VAL A 205 -13.51 -49.01 12.80
C VAL A 205 -14.75 -48.68 13.63
N GLY A 206 -15.94 -48.83 13.03
CA GLY A 206 -17.22 -48.60 13.69
C GLY A 206 -17.65 -47.12 13.78
N THR A 207 -16.97 -46.22 13.09
CA THR A 207 -17.34 -44.79 13.06
C THR A 207 -18.02 -44.40 11.75
N THR A 208 -18.95 -43.44 11.83
CA THR A 208 -19.68 -42.88 10.69
C THR A 208 -19.36 -41.39 10.53
N PRO A 209 -19.21 -40.87 9.30
CA PRO A 209 -18.95 -39.45 9.09
C PRO A 209 -20.07 -38.55 9.67
N PRO A 210 -19.73 -37.36 10.18
CA PRO A 210 -20.71 -36.40 10.67
C PRO A 210 -21.59 -35.88 9.53
N THR A 211 -22.79 -35.41 9.85
CA THR A 211 -23.65 -34.65 8.93
C THR A 211 -24.16 -33.39 9.60
N ILE A 212 -24.38 -32.32 8.84
CA ILE A 212 -24.98 -31.08 9.33
C ILE A 212 -26.34 -30.93 8.65
N THR A 213 -27.39 -30.74 9.44
CA THR A 213 -28.76 -30.56 8.96
C THR A 213 -29.19 -29.10 9.06
N SER A 214 -28.83 -28.39 10.13
CA SER A 214 -29.16 -26.98 10.31
C SER A 214 -28.20 -26.26 11.27
N ILE A 215 -28.13 -24.95 11.16
CA ILE A 215 -27.35 -24.07 12.06
C ILE A 215 -28.27 -22.92 12.49
N THR A 216 -28.31 -22.65 13.80
CA THR A 216 -29.10 -21.59 14.41
C THR A 216 -28.20 -20.70 15.27
N PRO A 217 -28.26 -19.36 15.17
CA PRO A 217 -29.14 -18.56 14.34
C PRO A 217 -28.79 -18.57 12.84
N ALA A 218 -29.73 -18.11 12.00
CA ALA A 218 -29.57 -18.02 10.54
C ALA A 218 -28.51 -16.98 10.10
N VAL A 219 -28.14 -16.05 10.97
CA VAL A 219 -27.00 -15.14 10.76
C VAL A 219 -26.08 -15.27 11.95
N LEU A 220 -24.86 -15.72 11.69
CA LEU A 220 -23.82 -15.86 12.68
C LEU A 220 -23.17 -14.50 12.95
N VAL A 221 -22.82 -14.27 14.21
CA VAL A 221 -22.19 -13.04 14.68
C VAL A 221 -20.97 -13.41 15.56
N PRO A 222 -19.81 -12.75 15.40
CA PRO A 222 -18.63 -12.97 16.24
C PRO A 222 -18.95 -12.90 17.74
N GLY A 223 -18.37 -13.81 18.53
CA GLY A 223 -18.57 -13.87 19.98
C GLY A 223 -19.94 -14.43 20.44
N VAL A 224 -20.88 -14.66 19.51
CA VAL A 224 -22.21 -15.19 19.83
C VAL A 224 -22.23 -16.71 19.72
N THR A 225 -23.07 -17.34 20.53
CA THR A 225 -23.30 -18.79 20.50
C THR A 225 -24.19 -19.19 19.33
N ALA A 226 -23.84 -20.31 18.68
CA ALA A 226 -24.63 -20.97 17.66
C ALA A 226 -24.82 -22.46 17.99
N THR A 227 -25.92 -23.02 17.53
CA THR A 227 -26.26 -24.44 17.64
C THR A 227 -26.20 -25.07 16.27
N ILE A 228 -25.40 -26.12 16.13
CA ILE A 228 -25.29 -26.93 14.92
C ILE A 228 -26.04 -28.24 15.19
N THR A 229 -27.05 -28.54 14.38
CA THR A 229 -27.84 -29.78 14.47
C THR A 229 -27.49 -30.71 13.33
N GLY A 230 -27.38 -32.00 13.61
CA GLY A 230 -26.96 -33.01 12.64
C GLY A 230 -26.98 -34.42 13.20
N ALA A 231 -26.10 -35.28 12.70
CA ALA A 231 -25.93 -36.64 13.17
C ALA A 231 -24.44 -37.05 13.20
N ASN A 232 -24.15 -38.12 13.95
CA ASN A 232 -22.82 -38.72 14.11
C ASN A 232 -21.76 -37.75 14.65
N PHE A 233 -22.16 -36.77 15.45
CA PHE A 233 -21.21 -35.97 16.21
C PHE A 233 -20.64 -36.79 17.38
N VAL A 234 -19.43 -36.47 17.80
CA VAL A 234 -18.78 -37.17 18.92
C VAL A 234 -19.14 -36.45 20.21
N THR A 235 -19.67 -37.18 21.19
CA THR A 235 -20.08 -36.62 22.48
C THR A 235 -18.86 -36.09 23.25
N GLY A 236 -19.01 -34.94 23.89
CA GLY A 236 -17.95 -34.27 24.65
C GLY A 236 -17.25 -33.16 23.84
N PRO A 237 -17.14 -31.93 24.38
CA PRO A 237 -16.71 -30.75 23.61
C PRO A 237 -15.27 -30.82 23.09
N GLY A 238 -14.38 -31.61 23.71
CA GLY A 238 -12.99 -31.77 23.26
C GLY A 238 -12.79 -32.75 22.09
N ASN A 239 -13.84 -33.48 21.70
CA ASN A 239 -13.72 -34.57 20.73
C ASN A 239 -14.11 -34.17 19.30
N THR A 240 -14.67 -32.96 19.13
CA THR A 240 -15.10 -32.43 17.85
C THR A 240 -14.47 -31.05 17.69
N THR A 241 -13.87 -30.79 16.53
CA THR A 241 -13.39 -29.45 16.18
C THR A 241 -14.41 -28.80 15.26
N VAL A 242 -14.78 -27.55 15.52
CA VAL A 242 -15.64 -26.76 14.64
C VAL A 242 -14.86 -25.54 14.16
N LYS A 243 -14.91 -25.26 12.86
CA LYS A 243 -14.35 -24.04 12.27
C LYS A 243 -15.43 -23.25 11.55
N VAL A 244 -15.43 -21.94 11.73
CA VAL A 244 -16.29 -20.98 11.03
C VAL A 244 -15.39 -20.06 10.23
N ALA A 245 -15.59 -20.00 8.90
CA ALA A 245 -14.71 -19.27 7.99
C ALA A 245 -13.21 -19.64 8.17
N GLY A 246 -12.93 -20.91 8.47
CA GLY A 246 -11.57 -21.42 8.72
C GLY A 246 -11.00 -21.15 10.12
N VAL A 247 -11.68 -20.38 10.96
CA VAL A 247 -11.25 -20.07 12.34
C VAL A 247 -11.94 -20.99 13.34
N ALA A 248 -11.19 -21.52 14.32
CA ALA A 248 -11.74 -22.42 15.33
C ALA A 248 -12.82 -21.72 16.18
N ALA A 249 -13.99 -22.34 16.28
CA ALA A 249 -15.04 -21.99 17.22
C ALA A 249 -14.90 -22.85 18.48
N THR A 250 -15.27 -22.30 19.64
CA THR A 250 -15.21 -23.04 20.90
C THR A 250 -16.43 -23.91 21.04
N VAL A 251 -16.27 -25.24 21.06
CA VAL A 251 -17.38 -26.17 21.34
C VAL A 251 -17.63 -26.18 22.85
N THR A 252 -18.82 -25.77 23.27
CA THR A 252 -19.20 -25.69 24.70
C THR A 252 -20.06 -26.88 25.14
N ALA A 253 -20.80 -27.48 24.20
CA ALA A 253 -21.52 -28.72 24.43
C ALA A 253 -21.55 -29.57 23.14
N ALA A 254 -21.51 -30.89 23.29
CA ALA A 254 -21.55 -31.81 22.16
C ALA A 254 -22.31 -33.10 22.53
N THR A 255 -23.40 -33.36 21.82
CA THR A 255 -24.14 -34.63 21.81
C THR A 255 -23.98 -35.30 20.44
N ALA A 256 -24.55 -36.49 20.25
CA ALA A 256 -24.49 -37.18 18.95
C ALA A 256 -25.22 -36.45 17.81
N THR A 257 -26.11 -35.50 18.14
CA THR A 257 -26.97 -34.79 17.16
C THR A 257 -26.91 -33.27 17.26
N GLN A 258 -26.22 -32.72 18.27
CA GLN A 258 -26.15 -31.29 18.49
C GLN A 258 -24.78 -30.84 19.02
N LEU A 259 -24.24 -29.77 18.44
CA LEU A 259 -23.10 -29.03 18.97
C LEU A 259 -23.56 -27.62 19.35
N VAL A 260 -23.15 -27.15 20.51
CA VAL A 260 -23.24 -25.73 20.88
C VAL A 260 -21.84 -25.16 20.78
N VAL A 261 -21.69 -24.10 19.98
CA VAL A 261 -20.40 -23.47 19.71
C VAL A 261 -20.47 -21.98 19.98
N THR A 262 -19.39 -21.40 20.50
CA THR A 262 -19.22 -19.95 20.59
C THR A 262 -18.27 -19.52 19.49
N LEU A 263 -18.73 -18.59 18.65
CA LEU A 263 -17.89 -18.06 17.58
C LEU A 263 -16.74 -17.22 18.16
N PRO A 264 -15.56 -17.24 17.53
CA PRO A 264 -14.46 -16.40 17.95
C PRO A 264 -14.83 -14.92 17.82
N ALA A 265 -14.59 -14.14 18.87
CA ALA A 265 -14.84 -12.68 18.86
C ALA A 265 -13.80 -11.92 18.01
N THR A 266 -12.63 -12.52 17.79
CA THR A 266 -11.49 -11.93 17.06
C THR A 266 -10.86 -12.94 16.11
N GLY A 267 -10.13 -12.47 15.10
CA GLY A 267 -9.39 -13.33 14.17
C GLY A 267 -10.20 -13.85 12.97
N LEU A 268 -11.50 -13.57 12.93
CA LEU A 268 -12.31 -13.75 11.71
C LEU A 268 -11.87 -12.73 10.64
N PRO A 269 -11.78 -13.13 9.36
CA PRO A 269 -11.37 -12.24 8.29
C PRO A 269 -12.40 -11.12 8.09
N CYS A 270 -11.94 -9.88 7.95
CA CYS A 270 -12.84 -8.78 7.62
C CYS A 270 -13.42 -8.96 6.22
N ALA A 271 -14.74 -9.17 6.15
CA ALA A 271 -15.48 -9.35 4.92
C ALA A 271 -16.92 -8.83 5.07
N SER A 272 -17.55 -8.53 3.93
CA SER A 272 -18.98 -8.24 3.85
C SER A 272 -19.82 -9.41 4.35
N THR A 273 -21.06 -9.13 4.75
CA THR A 273 -22.02 -10.14 5.17
C THR A 273 -22.26 -11.14 4.04
N GLN A 274 -21.87 -12.39 4.25
CA GLN A 274 -21.93 -13.42 3.21
C GLN A 274 -21.96 -14.84 3.78
N PRO A 275 -22.40 -15.84 2.99
CA PRO A 275 -22.29 -17.25 3.37
C PRO A 275 -20.82 -17.68 3.49
N VAL A 276 -20.46 -18.26 4.63
CA VAL A 276 -19.14 -18.86 4.90
C VAL A 276 -19.27 -20.34 5.21
N ALA A 277 -18.19 -21.09 5.04
CA ALA A 277 -18.14 -22.49 5.45
C ALA A 277 -18.15 -22.62 6.98
N VAL A 278 -18.98 -23.54 7.47
CA VAL A 278 -18.98 -24.07 8.82
C VAL A 278 -18.62 -25.54 8.72
N ASP A 279 -17.43 -25.89 9.19
CA ASP A 279 -16.86 -27.22 9.11
C ASP A 279 -16.89 -27.89 10.49
N VAL A 280 -17.37 -29.14 10.55
CA VAL A 280 -17.34 -30.01 11.72
C VAL A 280 -16.38 -31.17 11.42
N PHE A 281 -15.31 -31.28 12.20
CA PHE A 281 -14.26 -32.29 12.04
C PHE A 281 -14.37 -33.36 13.12
N THR A 282 -14.38 -34.63 12.71
CA THR A 282 -14.23 -35.81 13.57
C THR A 282 -13.20 -36.76 12.96
N LEU A 283 -12.76 -37.78 13.71
CA LEU A 283 -11.87 -38.81 13.16
C LEU A 283 -12.52 -39.59 12.00
N ALA A 284 -13.85 -39.68 11.99
CA ALA A 284 -14.62 -40.38 10.96
C ALA A 284 -14.72 -39.60 9.65
N GLY A 285 -14.47 -38.28 9.66
CA GLY A 285 -14.55 -37.43 8.48
C GLY A 285 -14.91 -35.97 8.81
N THR A 286 -15.25 -35.22 7.77
CA THR A 286 -15.64 -33.80 7.88
C THR A 286 -17.04 -33.58 7.30
N ALA A 287 -17.85 -32.77 7.97
CA ALA A 287 -19.09 -32.23 7.43
C ALA A 287 -18.95 -30.72 7.21
N THR A 288 -19.44 -30.21 6.08
CA THR A 288 -19.41 -28.78 5.74
C THR A 288 -20.82 -28.30 5.41
N ALA A 289 -21.21 -27.17 6.00
CA ALA A 289 -22.40 -26.43 5.63
C ALA A 289 -22.05 -24.96 5.35
N LYS A 290 -22.90 -24.24 4.61
CA LYS A 290 -22.76 -22.79 4.41
C LYS A 290 -23.72 -22.05 5.32
N GLN A 291 -23.25 -21.03 6.02
CA GLN A 291 -24.07 -20.17 6.88
C GLN A 291 -23.69 -18.71 6.70
N THR A 292 -24.66 -17.80 6.69
CA THR A 292 -24.40 -16.36 6.63
C THR A 292 -23.67 -15.90 7.90
N LEU A 293 -22.54 -15.20 7.73
CA LEU A 293 -21.76 -14.60 8.80
C LEU A 293 -21.68 -13.09 8.59
N THR A 294 -21.97 -12.30 9.63
CA THR A 294 -21.81 -10.85 9.64
C THR A 294 -20.61 -10.50 10.53
N VAL A 295 -19.47 -10.20 9.90
CA VAL A 295 -18.25 -9.71 10.59
C VAL A 295 -18.18 -8.19 10.56
N ALA A 296 -18.57 -7.58 9.44
CA ALA A 296 -18.55 -6.13 9.29
C ALA A 296 -19.66 -5.46 10.10
N THR A 297 -19.35 -4.29 10.66
CA THR A 297 -20.35 -3.42 11.24
C THR A 297 -21.19 -2.83 10.12
N THR A 298 -22.47 -3.19 10.08
CA THR A 298 -23.41 -2.67 9.09
C THR A 298 -23.73 -1.20 9.37
N ARG A 299 -23.64 -0.36 8.33
CA ARG A 299 -23.92 1.08 8.35
C ARG A 299 -25.01 1.40 7.34
N THR A 300 -25.99 2.18 7.76
CA THR A 300 -27.11 2.60 6.90
C THR A 300 -27.04 4.11 6.70
N LEU A 301 -27.07 4.55 5.44
CA LEU A 301 -27.06 5.95 5.04
C LEU A 301 -28.20 6.18 4.04
N ALA A 302 -29.05 7.17 4.32
CA ALA A 302 -30.02 7.67 3.35
C ALA A 302 -29.33 8.53 2.29
N VAL A 303 -29.99 8.76 1.15
CA VAL A 303 -29.48 9.66 0.10
C VAL A 303 -29.27 11.06 0.68
N GLY A 304 -28.05 11.60 0.55
CA GLY A 304 -27.66 12.90 1.08
C GLY A 304 -27.20 12.90 2.55
N ALA A 305 -27.32 11.78 3.27
CA ALA A 305 -26.78 11.65 4.62
C ALA A 305 -25.26 11.41 4.61
N SER A 306 -24.59 11.84 5.67
CA SER A 306 -23.17 11.61 5.90
C SER A 306 -22.95 10.89 7.24
N LEU A 307 -21.84 10.16 7.35
CA LEU A 307 -21.39 9.52 8.58
C LEU A 307 -19.88 9.74 8.71
N LEU A 308 -19.47 10.27 9.87
CA LEU A 308 -18.08 10.39 10.24
C LEU A 308 -17.71 9.29 11.24
N VAL A 309 -16.64 8.56 10.95
CA VAL A 309 -16.10 7.52 11.82
C VAL A 309 -14.67 7.88 12.21
N THR A 310 -14.44 8.14 13.50
CA THR A 310 -13.13 8.58 14.02
C THR A 310 -12.56 7.68 15.10
N SER A 311 -13.37 6.83 15.73
CA SER A 311 -12.88 5.90 16.76
C SER A 311 -12.26 4.65 16.13
N THR A 312 -11.10 4.26 16.62
CA THR A 312 -10.32 3.11 16.14
C THR A 312 -11.11 1.80 16.10
N GLY A 313 -11.95 1.56 17.13
CA GLY A 313 -12.82 0.38 17.18
C GLY A 313 -13.94 0.37 16.14
N ASN A 314 -14.41 1.54 15.69
CA ASN A 314 -15.46 1.65 14.67
C ASN A 314 -14.91 1.77 13.25
N LEU A 315 -13.62 2.09 13.09
CA LEU A 315 -12.97 2.18 11.77
C LEU A 315 -12.77 0.79 11.14
N ALA A 316 -12.55 -0.23 11.96
CA ALA A 316 -12.32 -1.59 11.49
C ALA A 316 -13.61 -2.21 10.92
N CYS A 317 -13.51 -2.72 9.69
CA CYS A 317 -14.51 -3.57 9.05
C CYS A 317 -15.95 -3.03 9.05
N ASN A 318 -16.25 -2.12 8.13
CA ASN A 318 -17.60 -1.58 7.94
C ASN A 318 -18.19 -2.04 6.60
N GLU A 319 -19.50 -2.24 6.59
CA GLU A 319 -20.28 -2.58 5.40
C GLU A 319 -21.46 -1.62 5.28
N LEU A 320 -21.71 -1.09 4.08
CA LEU A 320 -22.87 -0.24 3.82
C LEU A 320 -24.05 -1.12 3.42
N SER A 321 -25.16 -1.02 4.16
CA SER A 321 -26.31 -1.92 4.04
C SER A 321 -27.11 -1.74 2.74
N ALA A 322 -27.05 -0.55 2.15
CA ALA A 322 -27.79 -0.22 0.95
C ALA A 322 -26.87 -0.21 -0.28
N PRO A 323 -27.28 -0.78 -1.42
CA PRO A 323 -26.57 -0.59 -2.67
C PRO A 323 -26.70 0.89 -3.09
N GLY A 324 -25.63 1.47 -3.62
CA GLY A 324 -25.64 2.86 -4.08
C GLY A 324 -24.26 3.43 -4.38
N THR A 325 -24.24 4.68 -4.82
CA THR A 325 -23.02 5.44 -5.02
C THR A 325 -22.71 6.22 -3.74
N TYR A 326 -21.52 5.99 -3.19
CA TYR A 326 -21.06 6.64 -1.97
C TYR A 326 -19.83 7.49 -2.23
N VAL A 327 -19.76 8.65 -1.58
CA VAL A 327 -18.53 9.45 -1.50
C VAL A 327 -17.86 9.12 -0.18
N VAL A 328 -16.66 8.54 -0.25
CA VAL A 328 -15.86 8.22 0.94
C VAL A 328 -14.68 9.17 1.01
N SER A 329 -14.61 9.98 2.06
CA SER A 329 -13.48 10.85 2.35
C SER A 329 -12.67 10.27 3.50
N VAL A 330 -11.35 10.25 3.33
CA VAL A 330 -10.40 9.77 4.34
C VAL A 330 -9.49 10.95 4.69
N PHE A 331 -9.33 11.22 5.98
CA PHE A 331 -8.38 12.21 6.47
C PHE A 331 -7.53 11.61 7.59
N ASN A 332 -6.28 12.07 7.67
CA ASN A 332 -5.38 11.70 8.75
C ASN A 332 -5.42 12.81 9.82
N ALA A 333 -5.99 12.50 10.98
CA ALA A 333 -6.07 13.42 12.11
C ALA A 333 -4.82 13.40 13.01
N ALA A 334 -3.77 12.67 12.64
CA ALA A 334 -2.57 12.58 13.45
C ALA A 334 -1.80 13.90 13.47
N THR A 335 -1.42 14.34 14.67
CA THR A 335 -0.50 15.48 14.88
C THR A 335 0.96 15.14 14.57
N ASN A 336 1.26 13.84 14.42
CA ASN A 336 2.57 13.34 14.00
C ASN A 336 2.63 13.15 12.48
N ARG A 337 3.52 13.89 11.81
CA ARG A 337 3.73 13.85 10.36
C ARG A 337 4.14 12.47 9.81
N SER A 338 4.64 11.57 10.65
CA SER A 338 5.06 10.22 10.25
C SER A 338 3.99 9.14 10.47
N ALA A 339 2.84 9.48 11.06
CA ALA A 339 1.78 8.50 11.31
C ALA A 339 1.04 8.16 10.01
N SER A 340 0.90 6.88 9.71
CA SER A 340 0.14 6.37 8.57
C SER A 340 -0.79 5.23 8.99
N ALA A 341 -1.88 5.04 8.24
CA ALA A 341 -2.81 3.95 8.42
C ALA A 341 -3.27 3.45 7.04
N GLY A 342 -3.40 2.13 6.89
CA GLY A 342 -3.88 1.53 5.66
C GLY A 342 -5.40 1.43 5.62
N ILE A 343 -6.00 1.72 4.47
CA ILE A 343 -7.44 1.60 4.26
C ILE A 343 -7.69 0.79 2.99
N GLU A 344 -8.68 -0.10 3.06
CA GLU A 344 -9.14 -0.91 1.94
C GLU A 344 -10.62 -0.62 1.71
N LEU A 345 -10.99 -0.29 0.47
CA LEU A 345 -12.38 -0.10 0.06
C LEU A 345 -12.73 -1.20 -0.95
N LYS A 346 -13.87 -1.86 -0.74
CA LYS A 346 -14.42 -2.89 -1.63
C LYS A 346 -15.81 -2.46 -2.08
N GLY A 347 -16.08 -2.59 -3.38
CA GLY A 347 -17.37 -2.25 -3.97
C GLY A 347 -17.58 -3.01 -5.29
N ALA A 348 -18.83 -3.07 -5.75
CA ALA A 348 -19.21 -3.78 -6.97
C ALA A 348 -18.80 -3.06 -8.27
N GLY A 349 -18.46 -1.77 -8.20
CA GLY A 349 -18.06 -0.94 -9.34
C GLY A 349 -16.63 -0.38 -9.21
N PRO A 350 -16.09 0.22 -10.28
CA PRO A 350 -14.77 0.83 -10.26
C PRO A 350 -14.71 1.96 -9.21
N ILE A 351 -13.71 1.90 -8.34
CA ILE A 351 -13.47 2.92 -7.32
C ILE A 351 -12.78 4.11 -8.00
N VAL A 352 -13.48 5.23 -8.13
CA VAL A 352 -12.94 6.47 -8.74
C VAL A 352 -12.45 7.40 -7.63
N SER A 353 -11.14 7.66 -7.57
CA SER A 353 -10.55 8.64 -6.65
C SER A 353 -10.33 9.99 -7.33
N ALA A 354 -10.81 11.08 -6.73
CA ALA A 354 -10.62 12.45 -7.24
C ALA A 354 -9.23 13.04 -6.95
N SER A 355 -8.39 12.34 -6.18
CA SER A 355 -6.99 12.67 -5.94
C SER A 355 -6.10 11.64 -6.66
N ARG A 356 -5.24 12.10 -7.58
CA ARG A 356 -4.42 11.27 -8.50
C ARG A 356 -3.81 10.03 -7.84
N LEU A 357 -4.33 8.86 -8.19
CA LEU A 357 -3.55 7.65 -8.48
C LEU A 357 -4.28 6.88 -9.60
N ALA A 358 -3.74 6.92 -10.82
CA ALA A 358 -4.24 6.13 -11.96
C ALA A 358 -3.26 4.99 -12.28
N PRO A 359 -3.63 3.98 -13.09
CA PRO A 359 -4.72 3.02 -12.88
C PRO A 359 -4.23 1.56 -13.00
N GLY A 360 -5.06 0.60 -12.60
CA GLY A 360 -4.86 -0.83 -12.81
C GLY A 360 -5.80 -1.66 -11.92
N ASP A 361 -6.45 -2.66 -12.51
CA ASP A 361 -7.48 -3.51 -11.91
C ASP A 361 -7.05 -4.16 -10.57
N ALA A 362 -8.06 -4.48 -9.75
CA ALA A 362 -8.01 -5.19 -8.46
C ALA A 362 -7.75 -4.34 -7.19
N THR A 363 -8.48 -4.71 -6.13
CA THR A 363 -8.26 -4.48 -4.70
C THR A 363 -7.16 -3.47 -4.33
N ARG A 364 -7.53 -2.29 -3.81
CA ARG A 364 -6.54 -1.29 -3.34
C ARG A 364 -6.44 -1.26 -1.82
N SER A 365 -5.37 -1.86 -1.31
CA SER A 365 -4.82 -1.51 0.01
C SER A 365 -4.07 -0.19 -0.12
N ILE A 366 -4.57 0.88 0.50
CA ILE A 366 -3.88 2.17 0.54
C ILE A 366 -2.75 2.05 1.56
N THR A 367 -1.57 1.59 1.15
CA THR A 367 -0.36 1.76 1.98
C THR A 367 0.24 3.11 1.64
N VAL A 368 0.21 4.07 2.56
CA VAL A 368 0.99 5.30 2.41
C VAL A 368 2.45 4.91 2.62
N LEU A 369 3.13 4.54 1.53
CA LEU A 369 4.57 4.33 1.52
C LEU A 369 5.26 5.66 1.79
N SER A 370 6.32 5.60 2.60
CA SER A 370 7.28 6.68 2.82
C SER A 370 7.61 7.40 1.52
N ALA A 371 7.58 8.74 1.58
CA ALA A 371 7.73 9.64 0.44
C ALA A 371 8.84 9.20 -0.54
N PRO A 372 8.53 8.97 -1.83
CA PRO A 372 9.56 8.90 -2.86
C PRO A 372 10.18 10.29 -3.07
N PRO A 373 11.39 10.37 -3.65
CA PRO A 373 12.02 11.65 -3.98
C PRO A 373 11.10 12.47 -4.90
N VAL A 374 10.92 13.73 -4.56
CA VAL A 374 10.08 14.69 -5.29
C VAL A 374 10.53 14.76 -6.75
N ARG A 375 9.70 14.22 -7.65
CA ARG A 375 9.66 14.69 -9.04
C ARG A 375 8.46 15.64 -9.15
N PRO A 376 8.65 16.90 -9.58
CA PRO A 376 7.53 17.82 -9.74
C PRO A 376 6.65 17.31 -10.88
N VAL A 377 5.49 16.79 -10.53
CA VAL A 377 4.41 16.55 -11.50
C VAL A 377 3.91 17.93 -11.90
N ALA A 378 3.96 18.24 -13.20
CA ALA A 378 3.49 19.52 -13.71
C ALA A 378 1.99 19.69 -13.38
N MET A 379 1.68 20.57 -12.41
CA MET A 379 0.33 21.08 -12.20
C MET A 379 -0.13 21.83 -13.46
N ASP A 380 -1.42 21.71 -13.78
CA ASP A 380 -2.09 22.51 -14.79
C ASP A 380 -1.73 24.00 -14.59
N PRO A 381 -1.30 24.74 -15.63
CA PRO A 381 -0.92 26.14 -15.52
C PRO A 381 -2.00 27.03 -14.89
N ALA A 382 -3.29 26.76 -15.15
CA ALA A 382 -4.40 27.54 -14.59
C ALA A 382 -4.57 27.28 -13.08
N ILE A 383 -4.41 26.03 -12.64
CA ILE A 383 -4.44 25.66 -11.22
C ILE A 383 -3.21 26.21 -10.50
N ARG A 384 -2.04 26.22 -11.16
CA ARG A 384 -0.81 26.78 -10.61
C ARG A 384 -0.87 28.29 -10.44
N ALA A 385 -1.41 29.00 -11.43
CA ALA A 385 -1.66 30.44 -11.35
C ALA A 385 -2.66 30.77 -10.23
N THR A 386 -3.75 30.02 -10.14
CA THR A 386 -4.77 30.17 -9.08
C THR A 386 -4.19 29.91 -7.68
N ALA A 387 -3.39 28.85 -7.53
CA ALA A 387 -2.73 28.54 -6.27
C ALA A 387 -1.68 29.60 -5.90
N HIS A 388 -0.97 30.18 -6.88
CA HIS A 388 -0.05 31.29 -6.63
C HIS A 388 -0.79 32.58 -6.21
N GLU A 389 -1.90 32.92 -6.86
CA GLU A 389 -2.72 34.08 -6.45
C GLU A 389 -3.35 33.90 -5.07
N HIS A 390 -3.77 32.68 -4.72
CA HIS A 390 -4.31 32.38 -3.40
C HIS A 390 -3.21 32.39 -2.32
N LEU A 391 -2.04 31.82 -2.62
CA LEU A 391 -0.88 31.90 -1.74
C LEU A 391 -0.43 33.36 -1.51
N GLN A 392 -0.42 34.18 -2.55
CA GLN A 392 -0.10 35.61 -2.42
C GLN A 392 -1.07 36.37 -1.52
N ARG A 393 -2.37 36.02 -1.55
CA ARG A 393 -3.37 36.59 -0.64
C ARG A 393 -3.14 36.15 0.81
N LEU A 394 -2.89 34.86 1.04
CA LEU A 394 -2.56 34.33 2.36
C LEU A 394 -1.26 34.96 2.91
N GLU A 395 -0.25 35.15 2.08
CA GLU A 395 1.00 35.81 2.45
C GLU A 395 0.78 37.29 2.77
N HIS A 396 -0.08 37.98 2.03
CA HIS A 396 -0.47 39.36 2.33
C HIS A 396 -1.22 39.47 3.66
N ASP A 397 -2.17 38.57 3.94
CA ASP A 397 -2.88 38.52 5.21
C ASP A 397 -1.94 38.21 6.38
N LEU A 398 -1.00 37.27 6.20
CA LEU A 398 0.03 36.96 7.18
C LEU A 398 0.93 38.18 7.46
N GLN A 399 1.33 38.91 6.42
CA GLN A 399 2.14 40.11 6.54
C GLN A 399 1.37 41.21 7.27
N LEU A 400 0.10 41.43 6.94
CA LEU A 400 -0.74 42.38 7.64
C LEU A 400 -0.93 42.01 9.12
N ILE A 401 -1.16 40.73 9.42
CA ILE A 401 -1.20 40.23 10.81
C ILE A 401 0.14 40.50 11.52
N HIS A 402 1.27 40.28 10.84
CA HIS A 402 2.60 40.53 11.39
C HIS A 402 2.83 42.02 11.67
N ASP A 403 2.45 42.90 10.75
CA ASP A 403 2.62 44.35 10.87
C ASP A 403 1.72 44.95 11.95
N LEU A 404 0.54 44.37 12.17
CA LEU A 404 -0.39 44.76 13.23
C LEU A 404 -0.03 44.15 14.61
N ARG A 405 0.80 43.09 14.66
CA ARG A 405 1.16 42.34 15.88
C ARG A 405 1.86 43.16 17.00
N PRO A 406 2.80 44.09 16.72
CA PRO A 406 3.47 44.90 17.75
C PRO A 406 2.52 45.89 18.43
N LEU A 407 1.51 46.37 17.70
CA LEU A 407 0.54 47.36 18.18
C LEU A 407 -0.44 46.74 19.20
N VAL A 408 -0.77 45.46 19.03
CA VAL A 408 -1.56 44.68 20.01
C VAL A 408 -0.79 44.42 21.30
N ARG A 409 0.54 44.18 21.22
CA ARG A 409 1.40 44.05 22.42
C ARG A 409 1.45 45.34 23.23
N ASN A 410 1.51 46.50 22.57
CA ASN A 410 1.52 47.81 23.22
C ASN A 410 0.18 48.18 23.91
N ARG A 411 -0.93 47.50 23.58
CA ARG A 411 -2.20 47.64 24.31
C ARG A 411 -2.26 46.87 25.61
N ARG A 412 -1.53 45.74 25.74
CA ARG A 412 -1.41 45.06 27.05
C ARG A 412 -0.72 45.93 28.10
N SER A 413 0.15 46.86 27.68
CA SER A 413 0.83 47.81 28.56
C SER A 413 0.05 49.13 28.76
N ALA A 414 -0.79 49.55 27.81
CA ALA A 414 -1.52 50.83 27.89
C ALA A 414 -2.98 50.73 28.39
N ALA A 415 -3.59 49.54 28.43
CA ALA A 415 -4.98 49.34 28.89
C ALA A 415 -5.13 49.28 30.43
N SER A 416 -4.32 50.04 31.18
CA SER A 416 -4.59 50.35 32.59
C SER A 416 -5.03 51.79 32.84
N THR A 417 -5.10 52.65 31.80
CA THR A 417 -5.51 54.04 31.98
C THR A 417 -6.43 54.55 30.87
N ALA A 418 -7.57 55.08 31.34
CA ALA A 418 -8.51 55.98 30.68
C ALA A 418 -9.58 55.35 29.77
N PHE A 419 -10.71 55.05 30.43
CA PHE A 419 -12.05 55.09 29.89
C PHE A 419 -12.40 56.50 29.36
N SER A 420 -12.97 56.59 28.17
CA SER A 420 -13.86 57.70 27.78
C SER A 420 -14.80 57.23 26.66
N PRO A 421 -16.12 57.15 26.93
CA PRO A 421 -17.12 56.82 25.93
C PRO A 421 -17.51 58.11 25.19
N GLY A 422 -16.97 58.31 24.00
CA GLY A 422 -17.41 59.39 23.14
C GLY A 422 -16.42 59.72 22.05
N SER A 423 -16.73 59.29 20.82
CA SER A 423 -16.81 60.17 19.64
C SER A 423 -16.85 59.34 18.35
N ARG A 424 -17.98 59.47 17.64
CA ARG A 424 -18.23 59.21 16.21
C ARG A 424 -18.16 57.75 15.69
N THR A 425 -19.34 57.14 15.68
CA THR A 425 -19.96 56.33 14.61
C THR A 425 -19.05 55.76 13.51
N SER A 426 -18.61 54.52 13.70
CA SER A 426 -18.49 53.52 12.63
C SER A 426 -18.37 52.13 13.27
N SER A 427 -19.45 51.66 13.89
CA SER A 427 -19.62 50.24 14.22
C SER A 427 -20.75 49.73 13.33
N LEU A 428 -20.61 48.53 12.79
CA LEU A 428 -21.78 47.81 12.31
C LEU A 428 -22.84 47.82 13.43
N ALA A 429 -24.13 47.97 13.10
CA ALA A 429 -25.14 47.64 14.08
C ALA A 429 -24.97 46.13 14.40
N PRO A 430 -24.99 45.71 15.69
CA PRO A 430 -24.84 44.30 16.04
C PRO A 430 -25.78 43.44 15.20
N VAL A 431 -25.26 42.34 14.63
CA VAL A 431 -26.09 41.44 13.82
C VAL A 431 -27.24 40.93 14.68
N PRO A 432 -28.51 41.10 14.26
CA PRO A 432 -29.64 40.63 15.03
C PRO A 432 -29.57 39.11 15.24
N LEU A 433 -29.84 38.66 16.46
CA LEU A 433 -29.88 37.24 16.80
C LEU A 433 -31.26 36.59 16.54
N VAL A 434 -32.09 37.24 15.72
CA VAL A 434 -33.45 36.79 15.40
C VAL A 434 -33.52 36.42 13.92
N VAL A 435 -33.78 35.13 13.66
CA VAL A 435 -33.97 34.59 12.30
C VAL A 435 -35.05 35.39 11.56
N GLY A 436 -34.77 35.71 10.30
CA GLY A 436 -35.61 36.54 9.43
C GLY A 436 -35.33 38.04 9.53
N SER A 437 -34.64 38.51 10.56
CA SER A 437 -34.22 39.92 10.66
C SER A 437 -33.22 40.26 9.58
N THR A 438 -33.18 41.53 9.16
CA THR A 438 -32.19 42.03 8.21
C THR A 438 -31.20 42.97 8.88
N ALA A 439 -29.96 42.93 8.41
CA ALA A 439 -28.87 43.79 8.87
C ALA A 439 -28.11 44.34 7.66
N LYS A 440 -27.61 45.57 7.80
CA LYS A 440 -26.68 46.15 6.84
C LYS A 440 -25.26 45.71 7.19
N ILE A 441 -24.63 44.93 6.31
CA ILE A 441 -23.29 44.41 6.52
C ILE A 441 -22.32 45.12 5.59
N ASN A 442 -21.26 45.66 6.17
CA ASN A 442 -20.13 46.17 5.42
C ASN A 442 -19.27 44.98 5.00
N PHE A 443 -18.93 44.93 3.71
CA PHE A 443 -18.25 43.81 3.08
C PHE A 443 -17.07 44.32 2.28
N ASN A 444 -15.91 43.68 2.44
CA ASN A 444 -14.72 43.96 1.65
C ASN A 444 -14.28 42.71 0.87
N TYR A 445 -14.03 42.87 -0.43
CA TYR A 445 -13.59 41.80 -1.33
C TYR A 445 -12.22 42.04 -1.96
N ASN A 446 -11.51 43.12 -1.58
CA ASN A 446 -10.28 43.53 -2.26
C ASN A 446 -9.09 43.77 -1.32
N THR A 447 -9.01 44.93 -0.65
CA THR A 447 -7.89 45.26 0.25
C THR A 447 -8.36 46.11 1.42
N CYS A 448 -7.62 46.11 2.53
CA CYS A 448 -8.00 46.83 3.74
C CYS A 448 -8.06 48.37 3.58
N THR A 449 -7.45 48.91 2.52
CA THR A 449 -7.22 50.35 2.32
C THR A 449 -8.22 51.02 1.38
N THR A 450 -9.01 50.25 0.62
CA THR A 450 -10.02 50.81 -0.27
C THR A 450 -11.22 51.32 0.53
N PRO A 451 -11.68 52.58 0.33
CA PRO A 451 -12.83 53.13 1.05
C PRO A 451 -14.05 52.23 0.85
N ALA A 452 -14.67 51.84 1.97
CA ALA A 452 -15.71 50.83 2.11
C ALA A 452 -16.40 50.38 0.80
N SER A 453 -16.08 49.14 0.41
CA SER A 453 -16.82 48.28 -0.51
C SER A 453 -18.31 48.17 -0.12
N PRO A 454 -19.22 47.74 -1.03
CA PRO A 454 -20.66 47.99 -0.91
C PRO A 454 -21.27 47.44 0.39
N VAL A 455 -22.10 48.25 1.04
CA VAL A 455 -22.96 47.79 2.13
C VAL A 455 -24.08 46.95 1.54
N ILE A 456 -24.16 45.68 1.94
CA ILE A 456 -25.25 44.78 1.54
C ILE A 456 -26.33 44.73 2.64
N THR A 457 -27.54 44.34 2.27
CA THR A 457 -28.60 44.03 3.23
C THR A 457 -28.73 42.52 3.32
N ALA A 458 -28.31 41.93 4.43
CA ALA A 458 -28.34 40.49 4.63
C ALA A 458 -29.43 40.09 5.62
N ARG A 459 -30.11 38.97 5.33
CA ARG A 459 -31.11 38.35 6.20
C ARG A 459 -30.46 37.28 7.06
N VAL A 460 -30.83 37.22 8.32
CA VAL A 460 -30.42 36.16 9.25
C VAL A 460 -31.20 34.89 8.92
N VAL A 461 -30.50 33.84 8.48
CA VAL A 461 -31.09 32.55 8.11
C VAL A 461 -31.01 31.55 9.27
N TYR A 462 -29.92 31.59 10.04
CA TYR A 462 -29.69 30.69 11.15
C TYR A 462 -28.90 31.37 12.27
N VAL A 463 -29.23 31.04 13.52
CA VAL A 463 -28.47 31.45 14.71
C VAL A 463 -28.23 30.20 15.55
N GLY A 464 -26.98 29.75 15.59
CA GLY A 464 -26.51 28.62 16.37
C GLY A 464 -25.80 29.04 17.65
N PRO A 465 -25.23 28.07 18.40
CA PRO A 465 -24.38 28.37 19.54
C PRO A 465 -23.03 29.01 19.15
N ARG A 466 -22.51 28.76 17.94
CA ARG A 466 -21.19 29.23 17.49
C ARG A 466 -21.16 29.82 16.08
N THR A 467 -22.26 29.77 15.33
CA THR A 467 -22.37 30.42 14.02
C THR A 467 -23.65 31.22 13.85
N ILE A 468 -23.58 32.30 13.06
CA ILE A 468 -24.73 33.00 12.49
C ILE A 468 -24.63 32.88 10.96
N VAL A 469 -25.69 32.43 10.29
CA VAL A 469 -25.73 32.44 8.82
C VAL A 469 -26.52 33.65 8.32
N LEU A 470 -25.86 34.43 7.48
CA LEU A 470 -26.41 35.58 6.79
C LEU A 470 -26.48 35.32 5.29
N GLU A 471 -27.62 35.63 4.70
CA GLU A 471 -27.84 35.57 3.25
C GLU A 471 -28.10 36.97 2.71
N ASP A 472 -27.33 37.39 1.71
CA ASP A 472 -27.58 38.64 1.01
C ASP A 472 -28.98 38.63 0.39
N SER A 473 -29.79 39.64 0.70
CA SER A 473 -31.15 39.76 0.20
C SER A 473 -31.21 39.97 -1.31
N ALA A 474 -30.10 40.37 -1.94
CA ALA A 474 -29.97 40.47 -3.39
C ALA A 474 -29.69 39.12 -4.08
N SER A 475 -29.54 38.02 -3.34
CA SER A 475 -29.31 36.69 -3.91
C SER A 475 -30.53 36.22 -4.71
N ALA A 476 -30.32 35.66 -5.91
CA ALA A 476 -31.40 35.20 -6.77
C ALA A 476 -32.30 34.11 -6.11
N LEU A 477 -31.72 33.37 -5.16
CA LEU A 477 -32.37 32.31 -4.40
C LEU A 477 -32.64 32.70 -2.94
N ALA A 478 -32.59 33.99 -2.60
CA ALA A 478 -32.85 34.45 -1.23
C ALA A 478 -34.19 33.93 -0.70
N GLY A 479 -34.18 33.31 0.48
CA GLY A 479 -35.39 32.70 1.07
C GLY A 479 -35.81 31.35 0.49
N LYS A 480 -35.13 30.84 -0.55
CA LYS A 480 -35.52 29.60 -1.26
C LYS A 480 -34.62 28.41 -0.94
N ILE A 481 -33.48 28.66 -0.28
CA ILE A 481 -32.48 27.64 0.06
C ILE A 481 -32.16 27.60 1.56
N ASP A 482 -33.05 28.14 2.41
CA ASP A 482 -32.89 28.20 3.87
C ASP A 482 -32.58 26.83 4.47
N ALA A 483 -33.26 25.78 4.00
CA ALA A 483 -33.00 24.41 4.47
C ALA A 483 -31.56 23.95 4.21
N ASP A 484 -30.98 24.31 3.06
CA ASP A 484 -29.59 23.95 2.73
C ASP A 484 -28.58 24.76 3.55
N MET A 485 -28.86 26.04 3.80
CA MET A 485 -28.01 26.90 4.63
C MET A 485 -28.07 26.51 6.10
N ILE A 486 -29.26 26.17 6.61
CA ILE A 486 -29.44 25.64 7.97
C ILE A 486 -28.71 24.31 8.13
N ALA A 487 -28.84 23.39 7.16
CA ALA A 487 -28.12 22.13 7.18
C ALA A 487 -26.59 22.34 7.18
N LEU A 488 -26.09 23.34 6.44
CA LEU A 488 -24.66 23.69 6.43
C LEU A 488 -24.21 24.20 7.79
N ALA A 489 -25.02 25.06 8.43
CA ALA A 489 -24.72 25.60 9.74
C ALA A 489 -24.68 24.50 10.81
N GLN A 490 -25.67 23.60 10.81
CA GLN A 490 -25.71 22.47 11.74
C GLN A 490 -24.53 21.51 11.53
N GLU A 491 -24.14 21.26 10.28
CA GLU A 491 -22.94 20.50 9.95
C GLU A 491 -21.68 21.19 10.47
N PHE A 492 -21.60 22.52 10.33
CA PHE A 492 -20.49 23.28 10.89
C PHE A 492 -20.40 23.14 12.42
N GLU A 493 -21.52 23.28 13.12
CA GLU A 493 -21.58 23.18 14.59
C GLU A 493 -21.13 21.80 15.11
N THR A 494 -21.50 20.74 14.40
CA THR A 494 -21.32 19.35 14.85
C THR A 494 -20.05 18.70 14.32
N VAL A 495 -19.58 19.10 13.14
CA VAL A 495 -18.47 18.47 12.43
C VAL A 495 -17.31 19.43 12.24
N SER A 496 -17.53 20.58 11.61
CA SER A 496 -16.43 21.47 11.21
C SER A 496 -15.78 22.19 12.40
N TYR A 497 -16.56 22.74 13.33
CA TYR A 497 -16.04 23.50 14.46
C TYR A 497 -15.13 22.67 15.38
N PRO A 498 -15.49 21.42 15.79
CA PRO A 498 -14.56 20.57 16.53
C PRO A 498 -13.25 20.27 15.79
N LEU A 499 -13.29 20.17 14.45
CA LEU A 499 -12.09 19.97 13.65
C LEU A 499 -11.20 21.20 13.63
N LEU A 500 -11.79 22.40 13.54
CA LEU A 500 -11.06 23.68 13.58
C LEU A 500 -10.23 23.85 14.85
N LEU A 501 -10.72 23.36 15.99
CA LEU A 501 -9.99 23.42 17.27
C LEU A 501 -8.65 22.68 17.26
N ASN A 502 -8.40 21.78 16.30
CA ASN A 502 -7.08 21.17 16.13
C ASN A 502 -6.04 22.14 15.53
N PHE A 503 -6.49 23.19 14.86
CA PHE A 503 -5.66 24.21 14.20
C PHE A 503 -5.61 25.52 14.98
N GLY A 504 -6.65 25.83 15.76
CA GLY A 504 -6.71 27.01 16.63
C GLY A 504 -8.12 27.29 17.13
N ASN A 505 -8.28 28.27 18.03
CA ASN A 505 -9.61 28.75 18.41
C ASN A 505 -10.00 29.94 17.52
N PRO A 506 -10.98 29.79 16.60
CA PRO A 506 -11.38 30.88 15.70
C PRO A 506 -12.07 32.04 16.44
N LEU A 507 -12.55 31.82 17.67
CA LEU A 507 -13.17 32.85 18.53
C LEU A 507 -12.19 33.43 19.56
N VAL A 508 -10.88 33.28 19.36
CA VAL A 508 -9.87 33.78 20.31
C VAL A 508 -9.90 35.31 20.48
N TRP A 509 -10.42 36.04 19.49
CA TRP A 509 -10.51 37.51 19.52
C TRP A 509 -11.93 38.06 19.73
N ASP A 510 -12.92 37.18 19.98
CA ASP A 510 -14.34 37.53 20.15
C ASP A 510 -14.55 38.62 21.22
N ASP A 511 -13.77 38.55 22.31
CA ASP A 511 -13.79 39.53 23.39
C ASP A 511 -13.37 40.96 23.00
N SER A 512 -12.80 41.13 21.81
CA SER A 512 -12.26 42.40 21.30
C SER A 512 -12.99 42.94 20.07
N THR A 513 -13.80 42.11 19.42
CA THR A 513 -14.61 42.41 18.23
C THR A 513 -16.05 42.75 18.64
N ASP A 514 -16.93 41.75 18.80
CA ASP A 514 -18.35 41.95 19.05
C ASP A 514 -18.92 41.17 20.24
N LYS A 515 -18.12 40.29 20.87
CA LYS A 515 -18.47 39.49 22.04
C LYS A 515 -19.72 38.63 21.88
N ASN A 516 -20.05 38.23 20.66
CA ASN A 516 -21.27 37.48 20.41
C ASN A 516 -21.05 35.95 20.51
N GLY A 517 -19.80 35.49 20.60
CA GLY A 517 -19.41 34.09 20.72
C GLY A 517 -19.60 33.26 19.45
N ARG A 518 -19.71 33.90 18.28
CA ARG A 518 -20.13 33.27 17.02
C ARG A 518 -19.40 33.81 15.81
N ILE A 519 -19.07 32.91 14.90
CA ILE A 519 -18.58 33.25 13.57
C ILE A 519 -19.77 33.58 12.68
N ILE A 520 -19.67 34.66 11.91
CA ILE A 520 -20.72 35.05 10.96
C ILE A 520 -20.38 34.48 9.58
N MET A 521 -21.23 33.63 9.03
CA MET A 521 -21.11 33.11 7.67
C MET A 521 -22.00 33.93 6.74
N MET A 522 -21.40 34.76 5.89
CA MET A 522 -22.12 35.66 5.00
C MET A 522 -22.06 35.18 3.54
N PHE A 523 -23.20 34.76 3.00
CA PHE A 523 -23.35 34.31 1.62
C PHE A 523 -23.85 35.46 0.74
N THR A 524 -23.07 35.85 -0.28
CA THR A 524 -23.42 36.99 -1.14
C THR A 524 -23.02 36.77 -2.61
N PRO A 525 -23.85 37.20 -3.59
CA PRO A 525 -23.49 37.19 -5.00
C PRO A 525 -22.30 38.13 -5.31
N LYS A 526 -21.94 39.03 -4.39
CA LYS A 526 -20.74 39.86 -4.53
C LYS A 526 -19.45 39.02 -4.50
N VAL A 527 -19.40 37.94 -3.72
CA VAL A 527 -18.26 37.01 -3.72
C VAL A 527 -18.24 36.22 -5.03
N ASN A 528 -19.40 35.84 -5.58
CA ASN A 528 -19.46 35.17 -6.89
C ASN A 528 -18.84 36.04 -8.00
N ALA A 529 -19.05 37.35 -7.92
CA ALA A 529 -18.50 38.32 -8.87
C ALA A 529 -17.00 38.63 -8.67
N ALA A 530 -16.41 38.29 -7.51
CA ALA A 530 -15.02 38.58 -7.19
C ALA A 530 -14.01 37.63 -7.87
N GLY A 531 -14.47 36.50 -8.42
CA GLY A 531 -13.64 35.59 -9.22
C GLY A 531 -14.15 34.15 -9.18
N SER A 532 -13.90 33.39 -10.26
CA SER A 532 -14.41 32.02 -10.40
C SER A 532 -13.83 31.02 -9.39
N ASN A 533 -12.70 31.35 -8.75
CA ASN A 533 -11.89 30.41 -7.97
C ASN A 533 -11.93 30.63 -6.45
N LEU A 534 -12.67 31.64 -5.99
CA LEU A 534 -12.90 31.87 -4.56
C LEU A 534 -14.18 31.14 -4.18
N LEU A 535 -14.18 30.36 -3.09
CA LEU A 535 -15.40 29.76 -2.51
C LEU A 535 -15.85 30.53 -1.27
N GLY A 536 -14.88 30.92 -0.46
CA GLY A 536 -15.02 31.91 0.59
C GLY A 536 -13.65 32.28 1.15
N PHE A 537 -13.62 33.25 2.06
CA PHE A 537 -12.41 33.74 2.73
C PHE A 537 -12.78 34.56 3.97
N VAL A 538 -11.83 34.75 4.87
CA VAL A 538 -11.91 35.70 6.00
C VAL A 538 -11.07 36.93 5.66
N GLN A 539 -11.47 38.12 6.12
CA GLN A 539 -10.64 39.32 5.99
C GLN A 539 -10.08 39.74 7.34
N SER A 540 -8.76 39.76 7.43
CA SER A 540 -8.05 40.05 8.69
C SER A 540 -8.31 41.47 9.23
N CYS A 541 -8.59 42.45 8.36
CA CYS A 541 -8.91 43.82 8.78
C CYS A 541 -10.21 43.97 9.56
N ASP A 542 -11.16 43.06 9.35
CA ASP A 542 -12.47 43.11 10.03
C ASP A 542 -12.35 42.90 11.53
N LEU A 543 -11.20 42.44 12.02
CA LEU A 543 -10.93 42.27 13.45
C LEU A 543 -10.47 43.57 14.15
N TYR A 544 -10.31 44.69 13.42
CA TYR A 544 -9.69 45.91 13.94
C TYR A 544 -10.61 47.13 13.85
N ARG A 545 -10.46 48.12 14.74
CA ARG A 545 -11.31 49.32 14.70
C ARG A 545 -10.75 50.38 13.75
N PRO A 546 -11.58 50.99 12.87
CA PRO A 546 -11.13 52.09 12.01
C PRO A 546 -10.57 53.30 12.79
N THR A 547 -11.08 53.56 13.99
CA THR A 547 -10.58 54.65 14.87
C THR A 547 -9.17 54.39 15.39
N ASP A 548 -8.84 53.12 15.58
CA ASP A 548 -7.56 52.68 16.12
C ASP A 548 -6.50 52.59 15.02
N TYR A 549 -6.98 52.37 13.78
CA TYR A 549 -6.15 52.22 12.62
C TYR A 549 -6.88 52.77 11.38
N PRO A 550 -6.62 54.03 10.99
CA PRO A 550 -7.34 54.69 9.91
C PRO A 550 -7.25 53.99 8.54
N GLN A 551 -6.25 53.10 8.36
CA GLN A 551 -6.07 52.32 7.14
C GLN A 551 -6.95 51.07 7.05
N VAL A 552 -7.76 50.72 8.08
CA VAL A 552 -8.79 49.66 8.02
C VAL A 552 -10.19 50.27 7.98
N ASN A 553 -10.39 51.31 7.17
CA ASN A 553 -11.65 52.05 7.06
C ASN A 553 -12.85 51.19 6.60
N ALA A 554 -12.59 50.02 6.01
CA ALA A 554 -13.58 49.05 5.58
C ALA A 554 -13.93 47.99 6.65
N SER A 555 -13.27 48.01 7.82
CA SER A 555 -13.54 47.03 8.87
C SER A 555 -14.97 47.11 9.39
N ASN A 556 -15.56 45.94 9.61
CA ASN A 556 -16.85 45.80 10.30
C ASN A 556 -16.76 45.33 11.75
N GLN A 557 -15.56 45.10 12.29
CA GLN A 557 -15.32 44.69 13.69
C GLN A 557 -15.94 43.33 14.05
N ALA A 558 -15.99 42.37 13.12
CA ALA A 558 -16.62 41.06 13.34
C ALA A 558 -15.85 39.89 12.69
N GLU A 559 -16.02 38.69 13.26
CA GLU A 559 -15.50 37.42 12.75
C GLU A 559 -16.36 36.91 11.58
N ILE A 560 -16.23 37.55 10.42
CA ILE A 560 -17.03 37.20 9.25
C ILE A 560 -16.24 36.33 8.26
N PHE A 561 -16.80 35.18 7.95
CA PHE A 561 -16.45 34.37 6.79
C PHE A 561 -17.35 34.73 5.61
N TYR A 562 -16.75 35.21 4.53
CA TYR A 562 -17.44 35.63 3.32
C TYR A 562 -17.48 34.49 2.30
N ALA A 563 -18.65 34.21 1.74
CA ALA A 563 -18.85 33.04 0.90
C ALA A 563 -19.70 33.32 -0.33
N ARG A 564 -19.50 32.48 -1.35
CA ARG A 564 -20.37 32.46 -2.54
C ARG A 564 -21.74 31.89 -2.23
N VAL A 565 -22.76 32.50 -2.81
CA VAL A 565 -24.14 32.02 -2.75
C VAL A 565 -24.47 31.16 -3.96
N VAL A 566 -25.38 30.20 -3.79
CA VAL A 566 -25.93 29.40 -4.88
C VAL A 566 -26.72 30.30 -5.84
N SER A 567 -26.49 30.18 -7.15
CA SER A 567 -27.27 30.86 -8.19
C SER A 567 -28.03 29.89 -9.10
N ASP A 568 -27.73 28.59 -9.05
CA ASP A 568 -28.35 27.55 -9.87
C ASP A 568 -28.70 26.32 -9.03
N THR A 569 -29.95 25.85 -9.06
CA THR A 569 -30.38 24.66 -8.32
C THR A 569 -30.32 23.37 -9.15
N SER A 570 -29.83 23.42 -10.38
CA SER A 570 -29.79 22.28 -11.29
C SER A 570 -28.97 21.12 -10.69
N PRO A 571 -29.51 19.89 -10.69
CA PRO A 571 -28.81 18.72 -10.17
C PRO A 571 -27.62 18.29 -11.04
N THR A 572 -27.52 18.82 -12.27
CA THR A 572 -26.42 18.53 -13.22
C THR A 572 -25.42 19.69 -13.32
N SER A 573 -25.61 20.76 -12.55
CA SER A 573 -24.71 21.91 -12.57
C SER A 573 -23.33 21.51 -12.06
N THR A 574 -22.31 21.73 -12.90
CA THR A 574 -20.89 21.54 -12.53
C THR A 574 -20.24 22.84 -12.08
N SER A 575 -20.98 23.95 -12.09
CA SER A 575 -20.53 25.25 -11.59
C SER A 575 -20.42 25.23 -10.06
N LEU A 576 -19.46 25.98 -9.51
CA LEU A 576 -19.36 26.21 -8.07
C LEU A 576 -20.57 26.97 -7.49
N ASP A 577 -21.33 27.67 -8.34
CA ASP A 577 -22.60 28.30 -7.95
C ASP A 577 -23.81 27.36 -8.04
N GLY A 578 -23.59 26.11 -8.49
CA GLY A 578 -24.61 25.06 -8.57
C GLY A 578 -24.86 24.40 -7.22
N ARG A 579 -26.12 24.20 -6.84
CA ARG A 579 -26.54 23.66 -5.52
C ARG A 579 -25.82 22.36 -5.12
N PRO A 580 -25.68 21.33 -5.99
CA PRO A 580 -24.98 20.10 -5.61
C PRO A 580 -23.48 20.32 -5.35
N GLN A 581 -22.83 21.12 -6.20
CA GLN A 581 -21.39 21.37 -6.09
C GLN A 581 -21.08 22.31 -4.91
N TRP A 582 -21.95 23.30 -4.66
CA TRP A 582 -21.88 24.17 -3.48
C TRP A 582 -22.01 23.36 -2.19
N ARG A 583 -23.05 22.53 -2.05
CA ARG A 583 -23.23 21.65 -0.86
C ARG A 583 -22.05 20.72 -0.62
N ARG A 584 -21.37 20.29 -1.68
CA ARG A 584 -20.20 19.39 -1.61
C ARG A 584 -18.92 20.11 -1.18
N THR A 585 -18.72 21.36 -1.57
CA THR A 585 -17.42 22.05 -1.44
C THR A 585 -17.38 23.06 -0.30
N MET A 586 -18.53 23.60 0.09
CA MET A 586 -18.64 24.63 1.12
C MET A 586 -18.15 24.18 2.51
N PRO A 587 -18.48 22.96 3.01
CA PRO A 587 -17.99 22.49 4.31
C PRO A 587 -16.46 22.46 4.40
N SER A 588 -15.77 22.02 3.33
CA SER A 588 -14.31 21.99 3.28
C SER A 588 -13.69 23.39 3.21
N SER A 589 -14.31 24.32 2.49
CA SER A 589 -13.83 25.71 2.42
C SER A 589 -13.92 26.40 3.79
N LEU A 590 -15.00 26.13 4.54
CA LEU A 590 -15.17 26.65 5.90
C LEU A 590 -14.09 26.16 6.86
N ILE A 591 -13.60 24.93 6.70
CA ILE A 591 -12.51 24.39 7.53
C ILE A 591 -11.15 24.94 7.09
N HIS A 592 -10.97 25.20 5.80
CA HIS A 592 -9.71 25.70 5.25
C HIS A 592 -9.42 27.17 5.65
N GLU A 593 -10.46 28.00 5.68
CA GLU A 593 -10.34 29.46 5.82
C GLU A 593 -10.54 29.98 7.25
N ALA A 594 -11.10 29.17 8.15
CA ALA A 594 -11.32 29.52 9.56
C ALA A 594 -10.16 29.03 10.45
#